data_AF-A0A970UYE0-F1
#
_entry.id   AF-A0A970UYE0-F1
#
_cell.length_a   1.000
_cell.length_b   1.000
_cell.length_c   1.000
_cell.angle_alpha   90.00
_cell.angle_beta   90.00
_cell.angle_gamma   90.00
#
_symmetry.space_group_name_H-M   'P 1'
#
loop_
_entity.id
_entity.type
_entity.pdbx_description
1 polymer ?
#
loop_
_entity_poly.entity_id
_entity_poly.type
_entity_poly.pdbx_seq_one_letter_code
_entity_poly.pdbx_strand_id
1 'polypeptide(L)'
;MKIIENYLKEENYFGLLVYGPSIDEIIEIYNNTILVPLKSLYHNHYIDYIKDFFETFKYKYAVSNIETFDKDYSDNIPVCYILYKSNESQSNILNFEKECSVHLEKAKLFLSLISGQSPVEFFKVVKMNGKIMYKTELVQYNRLHRLWISLEEKLSFINNAEKIIDNQNFSLSLFHDANKETNHIYKCARYFMVLESITESNHESRKHVKSFFAKNNYSPTLNHNNSVRNYNLSNIDAVEIAGIMRAKLFHGAALKYDYFKRIISVQDYNYLISNPEELSKHMRDLCETAFYLKNNQNNENASR
;
A
#
# COMPACT_ATOMS: atom_id res chain seq x y z
N MET A 1 6.79 -27.23 19.05
CA MET A 1 8.25 -27.42 18.85
C MET A 1 8.58 -28.60 17.93
N LYS A 2 8.15 -29.85 18.21
CA LYS A 2 8.44 -31.03 17.35
C LYS A 2 8.10 -30.86 15.85
N ILE A 3 7.01 -30.18 15.51
CA ILE A 3 6.62 -29.92 14.11
C ILE A 3 7.60 -28.97 13.41
N ILE A 4 8.01 -27.88 14.08
CA ILE A 4 8.98 -26.92 13.53
C ILE A 4 10.35 -27.59 13.31
N GLU A 5 10.80 -28.40 14.27
CA GLU A 5 12.06 -29.14 14.16
C GLU A 5 12.10 -30.09 12.96
N ASN A 6 10.97 -30.72 12.61
CA ASN A 6 10.88 -31.57 11.43
C ASN A 6 11.09 -30.77 10.14
N TYR A 7 10.52 -29.57 10.04
CA TYR A 7 10.71 -28.70 8.87
C TYR A 7 12.15 -28.15 8.77
N LEU A 8 12.79 -27.84 9.90
CA LEU A 8 14.16 -27.30 9.92
C LEU A 8 15.25 -28.37 9.67
N LYS A 9 14.93 -29.65 9.87
CA LYS A 9 15.80 -30.79 9.56
C LYS A 9 15.94 -31.05 8.06
N GLU A 10 14.98 -30.60 7.26
CA GLU A 10 15.03 -30.76 5.80
C GLU A 10 16.26 -30.08 5.18
N GLU A 11 16.77 -30.65 4.09
CA GLU A 11 17.93 -30.12 3.40
C GLU A 11 17.65 -28.76 2.75
N ASN A 12 16.39 -28.55 2.33
CA ASN A 12 15.95 -27.35 1.61
C ASN A 12 14.68 -26.75 2.26
N TYR A 13 14.78 -25.51 2.73
CA TYR A 13 13.62 -24.75 3.22
C TYR A 13 13.73 -23.26 2.94
N PHE A 14 12.57 -22.61 2.88
CA PHE A 14 12.44 -21.15 2.78
C PHE A 14 11.65 -20.62 3.96
N GLY A 15 12.23 -19.64 4.65
CA GLY A 15 11.65 -18.94 5.79
C GLY A 15 11.40 -17.47 5.47
N LEU A 16 10.22 -16.97 5.82
CA LEU A 16 9.83 -15.59 5.64
C LEU A 16 9.23 -15.03 6.94
N LEU A 17 9.84 -13.99 7.49
CA LEU A 17 9.28 -13.26 8.60
C LEU A 17 8.38 -12.14 8.10
N VAL A 18 7.19 -12.08 8.69
CA VAL A 18 6.18 -11.08 8.37
C VAL A 18 5.59 -10.47 9.63
N TYR A 19 5.28 -9.18 9.58
CA TYR A 19 4.58 -8.47 10.66
C TYR A 19 3.19 -8.00 10.22
N GLY A 20 2.30 -7.79 11.20
CA GLY A 20 0.89 -7.42 11.00
C GLY A 20 -0.11 -8.51 11.39
N PRO A 21 -0.05 -9.72 10.82
CA PRO A 21 -1.05 -10.74 11.08
C PRO A 21 -0.83 -11.45 12.43
N SER A 22 -1.87 -11.50 13.26
CA SER A 22 -1.89 -12.25 14.52
C SER A 22 -2.49 -13.64 14.30
N ILE A 23 -1.78 -14.67 14.76
CA ILE A 23 -2.28 -16.03 14.93
C ILE A 23 -1.84 -16.50 16.31
N ASP A 24 -2.64 -17.35 16.97
CA ASP A 24 -2.39 -17.73 18.37
C ASP A 24 -1.69 -19.10 18.50
N GLU A 25 -1.72 -19.90 17.42
CA GLU A 25 -1.15 -21.24 17.38
C GLU A 25 -0.45 -21.54 16.04
N ILE A 26 0.35 -22.61 16.02
CA ILE A 26 1.02 -23.07 14.79
C ILE A 26 -0.03 -23.68 13.87
N ILE A 27 -0.09 -23.22 12.62
CA ILE A 27 -1.03 -23.72 11.61
C ILE A 27 -0.22 -24.40 10.51
N GLU A 28 -0.50 -25.67 10.25
CA GLU A 28 0.05 -26.39 9.09
C GLU A 28 -0.88 -26.20 7.89
N ILE A 29 -0.32 -25.74 6.78
CA ILE A 29 -1.03 -25.54 5.52
C ILE A 29 -0.34 -26.32 4.40
N TYR A 30 -1.13 -26.97 3.56
CA TYR A 30 -0.67 -27.67 2.35
C TYR A 30 0.39 -28.77 2.54
N ASN A 31 0.51 -29.38 3.72
CA ASN A 31 1.42 -30.49 4.07
C ASN A 31 2.94 -30.20 3.98
N ASN A 32 3.33 -29.01 3.53
CA ASN A 32 4.73 -28.60 3.35
C ASN A 32 4.98 -27.14 3.72
N THR A 33 4.01 -26.48 4.37
CA THR A 33 4.14 -25.11 4.85
C THR A 33 3.57 -24.98 6.26
N ILE A 34 4.26 -24.28 7.15
CA ILE A 34 3.74 -23.95 8.48
C ILE A 34 3.77 -22.45 8.73
N LEU A 35 2.77 -21.97 9.46
CA LEU A 35 2.69 -20.63 10.02
C LEU A 35 3.01 -20.75 11.52
N VAL A 36 4.02 -20.02 11.97
CA VAL A 36 4.49 -20.06 13.35
C VAL A 36 4.27 -18.69 13.97
N PRO A 37 3.40 -18.54 14.99
CA PRO A 37 3.33 -17.32 15.75
C PRO A 37 4.64 -17.07 16.46
N LEU A 38 5.14 -15.84 16.37
CA LEU A 38 6.29 -15.39 17.12
C LEU A 38 5.85 -14.36 18.16
N LYS A 39 6.71 -14.12 19.15
CA LYS A 39 6.50 -13.03 20.11
C LYS A 39 6.37 -11.72 19.33
N SER A 40 5.35 -10.93 19.68
CA SER A 40 5.13 -9.60 19.09
C SER A 40 6.39 -8.74 19.18
N LEU A 41 6.62 -7.90 18.17
CA LEU A 41 7.72 -6.94 18.18
C LEU A 41 7.34 -5.72 19.03
N TYR A 42 8.14 -5.44 20.05
CA TYR A 42 8.06 -4.22 20.86
C TYR A 42 8.79 -3.07 20.17
N HIS A 43 8.23 -1.86 20.23
CA HIS A 43 8.87 -0.60 19.83
C HIS A 43 10.03 -0.15 20.76
N ASN A 44 10.56 -1.04 21.61
CA ASN A 44 11.50 -0.70 22.68
C ASN A 44 12.90 -0.28 22.19
N HIS A 45 13.20 -0.41 20.90
CA HIS A 45 14.49 0.03 20.35
C HIS A 45 14.61 1.55 20.17
N TYR A 46 13.53 2.32 20.31
CA TYR A 46 13.64 3.79 20.17
C TYR A 46 14.34 4.44 21.36
N ILE A 47 14.05 3.99 22.59
CA ILE A 47 14.74 4.49 23.79
C ILE A 47 16.19 4.02 23.79
N ASP A 48 16.46 2.76 23.41
CA ASP A 48 17.83 2.27 23.30
C ASP A 48 18.61 2.99 22.20
N TYR A 49 17.97 3.33 21.07
CA TYR A 49 18.57 4.15 20.02
C TYR A 49 18.83 5.60 20.47
N ILE A 50 17.94 6.21 21.25
CA ILE A 50 18.18 7.54 21.85
C ILE A 50 19.27 7.47 22.90
N LYS A 51 19.32 6.42 23.74
CA LYS A 51 20.38 6.21 24.72
C LYS A 51 21.72 6.04 24.01
N ASP A 52 21.78 5.15 23.03
CA ASP A 52 22.96 4.90 22.19
C ASP A 52 23.37 6.17 21.43
N PHE A 53 22.44 6.96 20.91
CA PHE A 53 22.71 8.25 20.29
C PHE A 53 23.31 9.25 21.29
N PHE A 54 22.71 9.41 22.47
CA PHE A 54 23.24 10.31 23.51
C PHE A 54 24.60 9.84 24.05
N GLU A 55 24.83 8.53 24.17
CA GLU A 55 26.13 7.95 24.54
C GLU A 55 27.19 8.15 23.45
N THR A 56 26.82 7.87 22.20
CA THR A 56 27.69 8.03 21.02
C THR A 56 28.16 9.48 20.87
N PHE A 57 27.31 10.45 21.21
CA PHE A 57 27.61 11.89 21.08
C PHE A 57 27.92 12.59 22.43
N LYS A 58 28.01 11.84 23.54
CA LYS A 58 28.30 12.33 24.91
C LYS A 58 27.38 13.45 25.43
N TYR A 59 26.09 13.42 25.07
CA TYR A 59 25.10 14.35 25.62
C TYR A 59 24.61 13.89 27.00
N LYS A 60 24.43 14.84 27.94
CA LYS A 60 23.81 14.53 29.25
C LYS A 60 22.28 14.59 29.14
N TYR A 61 21.59 13.59 29.68
CA TYR A 61 20.13 13.59 29.82
C TYR A 61 19.72 13.17 31.24
N ALA A 62 18.53 13.61 31.69
CA ALA A 62 17.95 13.26 32.98
C ALA A 62 16.99 12.07 32.82
N VAL A 63 17.20 11.01 33.61
CA VAL A 63 16.48 9.71 33.52
C VAL A 63 14.97 9.86 33.75
N SER A 64 14.55 10.86 34.54
CA SER A 64 13.14 11.08 34.90
C SER A 64 12.20 11.37 33.72
N ASN A 65 12.71 11.85 32.58
CA ASN A 65 11.87 12.17 31.41
C ASN A 65 11.62 10.97 30.49
N ILE A 66 12.42 9.90 30.62
CA ILE A 66 12.34 8.70 29.78
C ILE A 66 11.30 7.71 30.31
N GLU A 67 11.14 7.62 31.63
CA GLU A 67 10.18 6.71 32.26
C GLU A 67 8.71 7.08 31.99
N THR A 68 8.42 8.34 31.65
CA THR A 68 7.09 8.79 31.18
C THR A 68 6.75 8.32 29.77
N PHE A 69 7.75 8.03 28.93
CA PHE A 69 7.53 7.59 27.54
C PHE A 69 7.07 6.13 27.44
N ASP A 70 7.47 5.27 28.38
CA ASP A 70 7.11 3.83 28.42
C ASP A 70 5.61 3.58 28.66
N LYS A 71 4.85 4.59 29.13
CA LYS A 71 3.45 4.39 29.55
C LYS A 71 2.39 4.76 28.51
N ASP A 72 2.74 5.48 27.45
CA ASP A 72 1.74 6.07 26.53
C ASP A 72 1.56 5.32 25.19
N TYR A 73 2.34 4.27 24.89
CA TYR A 73 2.22 3.52 23.63
C TYR A 73 2.19 2.00 23.83
N SER A 74 1.00 1.42 23.73
CA SER A 74 0.75 -0.03 23.85
C SER A 74 0.40 -0.71 22.51
N ASP A 75 1.00 -0.32 21.40
CA ASP A 75 0.76 -0.96 20.10
C ASP A 75 1.79 -2.09 19.85
N ASN A 76 1.49 -3.29 20.34
CA ASN A 76 2.25 -4.51 20.02
C ASN A 76 2.04 -4.89 18.55
N ILE A 77 3.12 -5.09 17.78
CA ILE A 77 3.03 -5.54 16.38
C ILE A 77 3.09 -7.08 16.33
N PRO A 78 2.04 -7.80 15.88
CA PRO A 78 2.07 -9.25 15.75
C PRO A 78 3.09 -9.70 14.69
N VAL A 79 3.79 -10.81 14.95
CA VAL A 79 4.77 -11.40 14.01
C VAL A 79 4.46 -12.86 13.77
N CYS A 80 4.55 -13.25 12.50
CA CYS A 80 4.42 -14.63 12.07
C CYS A 80 5.64 -15.03 11.24
N TYR A 81 6.08 -16.27 11.39
CA TYR A 81 7.07 -16.88 10.53
C TYR A 81 6.41 -17.89 9.61
N ILE A 82 6.57 -17.68 8.31
CA ILE A 82 6.11 -18.60 7.27
C ILE A 82 7.30 -19.48 6.92
N LEU A 83 7.16 -20.80 7.09
CA LEU A 83 8.20 -21.77 6.77
C LEU A 83 7.69 -22.78 5.75
N TYR A 84 8.33 -22.81 4.59
CA TYR A 84 8.08 -23.74 3.50
C TYR A 84 9.24 -24.74 3.40
N LYS A 85 8.94 -26.03 3.30
CA LYS A 85 9.95 -27.07 3.00
C LYS A 85 9.78 -27.58 1.58
N SER A 86 10.89 -27.84 0.90
CA SER A 86 10.89 -28.49 -0.41
C SER A 86 11.69 -29.79 -0.35
N ASN A 87 11.13 -30.83 -0.97
CA ASN A 87 11.80 -32.12 -1.11
C ASN A 87 12.61 -32.19 -2.42
N GLU A 88 12.54 -31.17 -3.27
CA GLU A 88 13.24 -31.14 -4.55
C GLU A 88 14.66 -30.60 -4.37
N SER A 89 15.62 -31.29 -5.01
CA SER A 89 17.00 -30.82 -5.07
C SER A 89 17.12 -29.73 -6.14
N GLN A 90 17.39 -28.50 -5.71
CA GLN A 90 17.57 -27.38 -6.64
C GLN A 90 19.06 -27.07 -6.84
N SER A 91 19.42 -26.81 -8.09
CA SER A 91 20.80 -26.50 -8.50
C SER A 91 21.17 -25.02 -8.32
N ASN A 92 20.18 -24.12 -8.25
CA ASN A 92 20.39 -22.67 -8.18
C ASN A 92 19.33 -21.98 -7.30
N ILE A 93 19.80 -21.04 -6.47
CA ILE A 93 18.98 -20.25 -5.54
C ILE A 93 17.89 -19.44 -6.24
N LEU A 94 18.16 -18.84 -7.41
CA LEU A 94 17.16 -18.02 -8.11
C LEU A 94 15.94 -18.84 -8.56
N ASN A 95 16.17 -20.10 -8.95
CA ASN A 95 15.09 -21.01 -9.31
C ASN A 95 14.32 -21.47 -8.07
N PHE A 96 15.04 -21.76 -6.99
CA PHE A 96 14.44 -22.13 -5.70
C PHE A 96 13.57 -21.00 -5.13
N GLU A 97 14.04 -19.75 -5.17
CA GLU A 97 13.26 -18.59 -4.75
C GLU A 97 12.01 -18.38 -5.61
N LYS A 98 12.11 -18.59 -6.93
CA LYS A 98 10.98 -18.45 -7.85
C LYS A 98 9.91 -19.53 -7.66
N GLU A 99 10.31 -20.75 -7.31
CA GLU A 99 9.39 -21.83 -6.98
C GLU A 99 8.74 -21.60 -5.61
N CYS A 100 9.56 -21.27 -4.60
CA CYS A 100 9.09 -20.99 -3.24
C CYS A 100 8.16 -19.78 -3.19
N SER A 101 8.38 -18.75 -4.03
CA SER A 101 7.56 -17.54 -4.03
C SER A 101 6.08 -17.84 -4.25
N VAL A 102 5.75 -18.79 -5.13
CA VAL A 102 4.35 -19.20 -5.37
C VAL A 102 3.72 -19.78 -4.09
N HIS A 103 4.47 -20.55 -3.30
CA HIS A 103 4.00 -21.12 -2.04
C HIS A 103 3.94 -20.09 -0.91
N LEU A 104 4.90 -19.17 -0.86
CA LEU A 104 4.95 -18.09 0.12
C LEU A 104 3.83 -17.07 -0.12
N GLU A 105 3.53 -16.72 -1.37
CA GLU A 105 2.38 -15.88 -1.72
C GLU A 105 1.07 -16.54 -1.24
N LYS A 106 0.88 -17.84 -1.49
CA LYS A 106 -0.29 -18.58 -0.97
C LYS A 106 -0.36 -18.55 0.56
N ALA A 107 0.76 -18.73 1.25
CA ALA A 107 0.82 -18.69 2.70
C ALA A 107 0.54 -17.28 3.26
N LYS A 108 1.06 -16.22 2.61
CA LYS A 108 0.76 -14.83 2.97
C LYS A 108 -0.70 -14.48 2.75
N LEU A 109 -1.30 -14.94 1.66
CA LEU A 109 -2.73 -14.78 1.39
C LEU A 109 -3.58 -15.50 2.45
N PHE A 110 -3.21 -16.73 2.80
CA PHE A 110 -3.86 -17.49 3.87
C PHE A 110 -3.75 -16.76 5.22
N LEU A 111 -2.55 -16.30 5.56
CA LEU A 111 -2.28 -15.56 6.79
C LEU A 111 -3.02 -14.21 6.83
N SER A 112 -3.12 -13.51 5.69
CA SER A 112 -3.94 -12.29 5.55
C SER A 112 -5.41 -12.57 5.79
N LEU A 113 -5.88 -13.72 5.28
CA LEU A 113 -7.28 -14.11 5.37
C LEU A 113 -7.70 -14.38 6.81
N ILE A 114 -6.89 -15.12 7.57
CA ILE A 114 -7.22 -15.50 8.96
C ILE A 114 -7.02 -14.36 9.95
N SER A 115 -6.05 -13.48 9.72
CA SER A 115 -5.70 -12.39 10.64
C SER A 115 -6.37 -11.06 10.32
N GLY A 116 -6.98 -10.95 9.14
CA GLY A 116 -7.53 -9.69 8.62
C GLY A 116 -6.47 -8.64 8.26
N GLN A 117 -5.18 -8.99 8.25
CA GLN A 117 -4.08 -8.06 8.01
C GLN A 117 -3.09 -8.59 6.98
N SER A 118 -2.73 -7.76 5.98
CA SER A 118 -1.69 -8.13 5.02
C SER A 118 -0.33 -8.26 5.72
N PRO A 119 0.36 -9.41 5.60
CA PRO A 119 1.71 -9.61 6.10
C PRO A 119 2.66 -8.70 5.33
N VAL A 120 3.50 -7.98 6.08
CA VAL A 120 4.60 -7.22 5.49
C VAL A 120 5.89 -7.96 5.75
N GLU A 121 6.60 -8.28 4.67
CA GLU A 121 7.89 -8.97 4.70
C GLU A 121 8.96 -8.04 5.22
N PHE A 122 9.83 -8.55 6.09
CA PHE A 122 10.98 -7.77 6.57
C PHE A 122 12.27 -8.60 6.63
N PHE A 123 12.18 -9.93 6.56
CA PHE A 123 13.35 -10.78 6.61
C PHE A 123 13.10 -12.14 5.96
N LYS A 124 14.09 -12.62 5.20
CA LYS A 124 14.07 -13.89 4.47
C LYS A 124 15.26 -14.75 4.89
N VAL A 125 15.03 -16.05 5.02
CA VAL A 125 16.05 -17.07 5.28
C VAL A 125 15.86 -18.21 4.29
N VAL A 126 16.95 -18.66 3.68
CA VAL A 126 16.96 -19.76 2.72
C VAL A 126 17.98 -20.77 3.17
N LYS A 127 17.59 -22.03 3.35
CA LYS A 127 18.51 -23.15 3.49
C LYS A 127 18.46 -23.99 2.22
N MET A 128 19.61 -24.23 1.61
CA MET A 128 19.74 -25.05 0.40
C MET A 128 21.01 -25.90 0.50
N ASN A 129 20.89 -27.22 0.36
CA ASN A 129 22.01 -28.17 0.41
C ASN A 129 22.94 -27.94 1.63
N GLY A 130 22.34 -27.72 2.80
CA GLY A 130 23.06 -27.49 4.07
C GLY A 130 23.66 -26.09 4.26
N LYS A 131 23.59 -25.20 3.27
CA LYS A 131 24.02 -23.79 3.39
C LYS A 131 22.83 -22.90 3.73
N ILE A 132 23.01 -22.00 4.70
CA ILE A 132 21.99 -21.02 5.13
C ILE A 132 22.39 -19.63 4.62
N MET A 133 21.45 -18.95 3.99
CA MET A 133 21.56 -17.59 3.46
C MET A 133 20.40 -16.76 3.99
N TYR A 134 20.59 -15.46 4.18
CA TYR A 134 19.54 -14.57 4.67
C TYR A 134 19.62 -13.19 4.04
N LYS A 135 18.47 -12.51 3.96
CA LYS A 135 18.33 -11.17 3.40
C LYS A 135 17.32 -10.37 4.22
N THR A 136 17.71 -9.18 4.65
CA THR A 136 16.80 -8.19 5.23
C THR A 136 16.09 -7.42 4.12
N GLU A 137 14.78 -7.23 4.24
CA GLU A 137 14.04 -6.35 3.34
C GLU A 137 13.80 -4.99 4.02
N LEU A 138 14.08 -3.90 3.29
CA LEU A 138 13.91 -2.55 3.81
C LEU A 138 12.42 -2.28 4.08
N VAL A 139 12.09 -2.07 5.35
CA VAL A 139 10.74 -1.80 5.85
C VAL A 139 10.23 -0.48 5.25
N GLN A 140 9.24 -0.52 4.35
CA GLN A 140 8.50 0.66 3.93
C GLN A 140 7.15 0.71 4.65
N TYR A 141 7.10 1.51 5.73
CA TYR A 141 5.89 1.81 6.46
C TYR A 141 4.96 2.66 5.60
N ASN A 142 3.77 2.14 5.29
CA ASN A 142 2.61 2.91 4.82
C ASN A 142 1.35 2.15 5.21
N ARG A 143 0.61 2.59 6.24
CA ARG A 143 -0.77 2.14 6.45
C ARG A 143 -1.70 3.31 6.70
N LEU A 144 -2.63 3.48 5.77
CA LEU A 144 -3.99 3.96 6.01
C LEU A 144 -4.90 2.72 5.89
N HIS A 145 -5.75 2.46 6.87
CA HIS A 145 -6.75 1.39 6.82
C HIS A 145 -8.06 1.88 6.17
N ARG A 146 -8.66 1.07 5.28
CA ARG A 146 -10.03 1.27 4.77
C ARG A 146 -11.00 0.44 5.62
N LEU A 147 -12.03 1.09 6.14
CA LEU A 147 -13.15 0.45 6.84
C LEU A 147 -14.10 -0.12 5.78
N TRP A 148 -14.42 -1.42 5.86
CA TRP A 148 -15.41 -2.08 5.02
C TRP A 148 -16.74 -2.18 5.77
N ILE A 149 -17.85 -1.94 5.10
CA ILE A 149 -19.17 -1.86 5.73
C ILE A 149 -19.83 -3.26 5.78
N SER A 150 -19.53 -4.15 4.82
CA SER A 150 -20.08 -5.51 4.80
C SER A 150 -19.16 -6.57 4.14
N LEU A 151 -19.48 -7.85 4.38
CA LEU A 151 -18.80 -9.00 3.74
C LEU A 151 -19.04 -9.03 2.22
N GLU A 152 -20.22 -8.63 1.76
CA GLU A 152 -20.54 -8.55 0.32
C GLU A 152 -19.72 -7.48 -0.39
N GLU A 153 -19.50 -6.32 0.24
CA GLU A 153 -18.64 -5.27 -0.29
C GLU A 153 -17.20 -5.77 -0.43
N LYS A 154 -16.70 -6.50 0.58
CA LYS A 154 -15.38 -7.14 0.55
C LYS A 154 -15.25 -8.18 -0.56
N LEU A 155 -16.22 -9.09 -0.71
CA LEU A 155 -16.18 -10.15 -1.72
C LEU A 155 -16.31 -9.59 -3.15
N SER A 156 -17.17 -8.60 -3.35
CA SER A 156 -17.28 -7.86 -4.62
C SER A 156 -15.97 -7.17 -4.99
N PHE A 157 -15.31 -6.55 -4.02
CA PHE A 157 -14.01 -5.91 -4.22
C PHE A 157 -12.92 -6.91 -4.61
N ILE A 158 -12.81 -8.04 -3.91
CA ILE A 158 -11.81 -9.10 -4.18
C ILE A 158 -11.99 -9.68 -5.59
N ASN A 159 -13.21 -10.04 -5.97
CA ASN A 159 -13.50 -10.63 -7.29
C ASN A 159 -13.23 -9.64 -8.44
N ASN A 160 -13.38 -8.34 -8.19
CA ASN A 160 -13.05 -7.31 -9.17
C ASN A 160 -11.55 -7.04 -9.22
N ALA A 161 -10.83 -7.13 -8.09
CA ALA A 161 -9.40 -6.85 -8.02
C ALA A 161 -8.56 -7.80 -8.89
N GLU A 162 -8.85 -9.10 -8.90
CA GLU A 162 -8.15 -10.07 -9.76
C GLU A 162 -8.30 -9.72 -11.24
N LYS A 163 -9.53 -9.41 -11.68
CA LYS A 163 -9.81 -9.03 -13.07
C LYS A 163 -9.18 -7.69 -13.46
N ILE A 164 -9.06 -6.75 -12.53
CA ILE A 164 -8.36 -5.48 -12.75
C ILE A 164 -6.86 -5.72 -12.93
N ILE A 165 -6.26 -6.61 -12.14
CA ILE A 165 -4.84 -6.97 -12.23
C ILE A 165 -4.50 -7.52 -13.62
N ASP A 166 -5.31 -8.43 -14.13
CA ASP A 166 -5.06 -9.06 -15.43
C ASP A 166 -5.26 -8.10 -16.60
N ASN A 167 -6.28 -7.24 -16.54
CA ASN A 167 -6.70 -6.42 -17.70
C ASN A 167 -6.18 -4.97 -17.68
N GLN A 168 -5.70 -4.47 -16.53
CA GLN A 168 -5.32 -3.06 -16.36
C GLN A 168 -3.92 -2.89 -15.72
N ASN A 169 -3.04 -3.88 -15.91
CA ASN A 169 -1.70 -3.94 -15.30
C ASN A 169 -0.86 -2.65 -15.50
N PHE A 170 -0.91 -2.04 -16.69
CA PHE A 170 -0.22 -0.77 -16.95
C PHE A 170 -0.73 0.37 -16.07
N SER A 171 -2.06 0.55 -16.00
CA SER A 171 -2.70 1.56 -15.14
C SER A 171 -2.41 1.30 -13.65
N LEU A 172 -2.39 0.04 -13.22
CA LEU A 172 -2.04 -0.35 -11.86
C LEU A 172 -0.58 -0.04 -11.52
N SER A 173 0.34 -0.27 -12.45
CA SER A 173 1.75 0.09 -12.28
C SER A 173 1.91 1.60 -12.08
N LEU A 174 1.22 2.41 -12.90
CA LEU A 174 1.18 3.87 -12.72
C LEU A 174 0.58 4.28 -11.37
N PHE A 175 -0.44 3.58 -10.90
CA PHE A 175 -1.09 3.85 -9.61
C PHE A 175 -0.17 3.54 -8.43
N HIS A 176 0.57 2.44 -8.50
CA HIS A 176 1.59 2.09 -7.51
C HIS A 176 2.72 3.15 -7.46
N ASP A 177 3.18 3.62 -8.61
CA ASP A 177 4.18 4.69 -8.68
C ASP A 177 3.64 6.01 -8.12
N ALA A 178 2.37 6.35 -8.40
CA ALA A 178 1.70 7.50 -7.82
C ALA A 178 1.61 7.41 -6.28
N ASN A 179 1.35 6.23 -5.72
CA ASN A 179 1.29 6.02 -4.27
C ASN A 179 2.65 6.24 -3.58
N LYS A 180 3.76 5.94 -4.25
CA LYS A 180 5.13 6.13 -3.76
C LYS A 180 5.63 7.58 -3.83
N GLU A 181 4.97 8.43 -4.61
CA GLU A 181 5.29 9.86 -4.66
C GLU A 181 5.13 10.47 -3.26
N THR A 182 6.11 11.24 -2.79
CA THR A 182 6.03 11.85 -1.45
C THR A 182 5.47 13.27 -1.52
N ASN A 183 5.64 13.93 -2.67
CA ASN A 183 5.11 15.27 -2.88
C ASN A 183 3.63 15.18 -3.30
N HIS A 184 2.72 15.63 -2.44
CA HIS A 184 1.27 15.55 -2.67
C HIS A 184 0.78 16.29 -3.92
N ILE A 185 1.45 17.37 -4.35
CA ILE A 185 1.12 18.09 -5.59
C ILE A 185 1.48 17.24 -6.82
N TYR A 186 2.68 16.65 -6.84
CA TYR A 186 3.08 15.73 -7.91
C TYR A 186 2.26 14.44 -7.87
N LYS A 187 1.85 13.99 -6.68
CA LYS A 187 0.97 12.84 -6.49
C LYS A 187 -0.39 13.06 -7.16
N CYS A 188 -1.00 14.25 -7.02
CA CYS A 188 -2.22 14.62 -7.77
C CYS A 188 -2.03 14.50 -9.29
N ALA A 189 -0.91 15.01 -9.82
CA ALA A 189 -0.60 14.94 -11.24
C ALA A 189 -0.39 13.51 -11.73
N ARG A 190 0.27 12.66 -10.94
CA ARG A 190 0.46 11.23 -11.25
C ARG A 190 -0.86 10.45 -11.20
N TYR A 191 -1.73 10.70 -10.22
CA TYR A 191 -3.07 10.10 -10.21
C TYR A 191 -3.90 10.50 -11.43
N PHE A 192 -3.77 11.74 -11.91
CA PHE A 192 -4.42 12.12 -13.16
C PHE A 192 -3.93 11.25 -14.34
N MET A 193 -2.64 10.92 -14.43
CA MET A 193 -2.13 10.00 -15.47
C MET A 193 -2.71 8.59 -15.36
N VAL A 194 -2.98 8.11 -14.15
CA VAL A 194 -3.67 6.83 -13.94
C VAL A 194 -5.09 6.90 -14.52
N LEU A 195 -5.81 8.00 -14.31
CA LEU A 195 -7.12 8.21 -14.91
C LEU A 195 -7.04 8.28 -16.44
N GLU A 196 -6.02 8.94 -17.00
CA GLU A 196 -5.78 8.98 -18.46
C GLU A 196 -5.59 7.57 -19.03
N SER A 197 -4.84 6.70 -18.33
CA SER A 197 -4.58 5.34 -18.79
C SER A 197 -5.79 4.42 -18.67
N ILE A 198 -6.60 4.53 -17.61
CA ILE A 198 -7.84 3.72 -17.45
C ILE A 198 -8.88 4.11 -18.50
N THR A 199 -8.96 5.40 -18.83
CA THR A 199 -9.98 5.94 -19.74
C THR A 199 -9.55 5.97 -21.21
N GLU A 200 -8.32 5.52 -21.52
CA GLU A 200 -7.75 5.45 -22.88
C GLU A 200 -7.78 6.78 -23.64
N SER A 201 -7.57 7.89 -22.94
CA SER A 201 -7.74 9.22 -23.52
C SER A 201 -6.50 9.71 -24.28
N ASN A 202 -6.62 9.98 -25.60
CA ASN A 202 -5.50 10.43 -26.45
C ASN A 202 -5.52 11.95 -26.76
N HIS A 203 -6.71 12.54 -26.99
CA HIS A 203 -6.90 13.99 -27.20
C HIS A 203 -8.10 14.44 -26.34
N GLU A 204 -7.97 15.55 -25.60
CA GLU A 204 -8.95 16.01 -24.59
C GLU A 204 -9.08 15.13 -23.32
N SER A 205 -7.96 14.74 -22.72
CA SER A 205 -7.94 13.79 -21.60
C SER A 205 -8.83 14.17 -20.42
N ARG A 206 -8.83 15.43 -19.98
CA ARG A 206 -9.71 15.91 -18.90
C ARG A 206 -11.20 15.70 -19.19
N LYS A 207 -11.64 16.02 -20.40
CA LYS A 207 -13.04 15.87 -20.82
C LYS A 207 -13.42 14.41 -20.91
N HIS A 208 -12.55 13.56 -21.46
CA HIS A 208 -12.77 12.11 -21.51
C HIS A 208 -12.89 11.50 -20.11
N VAL A 209 -11.99 11.83 -19.19
CA VAL A 209 -12.04 11.37 -17.80
C VAL A 209 -13.33 11.83 -17.12
N LYS A 210 -13.75 13.09 -17.30
CA LYS A 210 -15.02 13.60 -16.76
C LYS A 210 -16.23 12.88 -17.35
N SER A 211 -16.25 12.67 -18.67
CA SER A 211 -17.32 11.92 -19.33
C SER A 211 -17.39 10.47 -18.86
N PHE A 212 -16.26 9.84 -18.55
CA PHE A 212 -16.23 8.49 -17.98
C PHE A 212 -16.94 8.43 -16.62
N PHE A 213 -16.64 9.36 -15.70
CA PHE A 213 -17.34 9.40 -14.40
C PHE A 213 -18.82 9.74 -14.56
N ALA A 214 -19.15 10.73 -15.41
CA ALA A 214 -20.55 11.13 -15.66
C ALA A 214 -21.40 9.98 -16.21
N LYS A 215 -20.87 9.19 -17.17
CA LYS A 215 -21.57 8.01 -17.73
C LYS A 215 -21.86 6.93 -16.69
N ASN A 216 -21.07 6.86 -15.62
CA ASN A 216 -21.22 5.89 -14.55
C ASN A 216 -21.92 6.48 -13.31
N ASN A 217 -22.55 7.66 -13.42
CA ASN A 217 -23.23 8.35 -12.32
C ASN A 217 -22.32 8.69 -11.11
N TYR A 218 -21.02 8.93 -11.35
CA TYR A 218 -20.08 9.40 -10.34
C TYR A 218 -19.71 10.87 -10.57
N SER A 219 -19.58 11.63 -9.48
CA SER A 219 -19.10 13.01 -9.53
C SER A 219 -17.60 13.09 -9.20
N PRO A 220 -16.78 13.75 -10.04
CA PRO A 220 -15.38 14.00 -9.72
C PRO A 220 -15.19 15.16 -8.72
N THR A 221 -16.26 15.81 -8.26
CA THR A 221 -16.17 17.01 -7.42
C THR A 221 -15.67 16.71 -6.02
N LEU A 222 -14.68 17.48 -5.58
CA LEU A 222 -14.22 17.51 -4.20
C LEU A 222 -15.06 18.50 -3.39
N ASN A 223 -15.59 18.01 -2.27
CA ASN A 223 -16.18 18.81 -1.20
C ASN A 223 -15.41 18.51 0.09
N HIS A 224 -14.89 19.54 0.75
CA HIS A 224 -14.12 19.37 1.98
C HIS A 224 -14.36 20.52 2.95
N ASN A 225 -14.82 20.18 4.14
CA ASN A 225 -15.00 21.13 5.22
C ASN A 225 -13.83 21.03 6.20
N ASN A 226 -13.06 22.11 6.34
CA ASN A 226 -12.00 22.24 7.33
C ASN A 226 -12.47 23.12 8.50
N SER A 227 -12.98 22.47 9.55
CA SER A 227 -13.43 23.13 10.77
C SER A 227 -12.30 23.84 11.53
N VAL A 228 -11.06 23.36 11.43
CA VAL A 228 -9.89 23.96 12.10
C VAL A 228 -9.52 25.29 11.46
N ARG A 229 -9.70 25.42 10.14
CA ARG A 229 -9.39 26.65 9.38
C ARG A 229 -10.61 27.49 9.01
N ASN A 230 -11.81 27.11 9.48
CA ASN A 230 -13.09 27.71 9.06
C ASN A 230 -13.18 27.91 7.54
N TYR A 231 -12.72 26.93 6.78
CA TYR A 231 -12.65 27.00 5.32
C TYR A 231 -13.36 25.80 4.70
N ASN A 232 -14.18 26.03 3.69
CA ASN A 232 -14.93 24.99 3.00
C ASN A 232 -14.61 25.03 1.50
N LEU A 233 -14.07 23.94 0.98
CA LEU A 233 -14.00 23.69 -0.46
C LEU A 233 -15.32 23.08 -0.90
N SER A 234 -16.02 23.73 -1.83
CA SER A 234 -17.25 23.19 -2.39
C SER A 234 -17.21 23.15 -3.91
N ASN A 235 -17.65 22.03 -4.48
CA ASN A 235 -17.80 21.79 -5.91
C ASN A 235 -16.52 21.99 -6.72
N ILE A 236 -15.36 21.63 -6.16
CA ILE A 236 -14.08 21.73 -6.85
C ILE A 236 -13.96 20.57 -7.85
N ASP A 237 -13.81 20.86 -9.14
CA ASP A 237 -13.57 19.85 -10.16
C ASP A 237 -12.13 19.31 -10.06
N ALA A 238 -11.94 18.23 -9.30
CA ALA A 238 -10.62 17.67 -9.02
C ALA A 238 -9.91 17.18 -10.30
N VAL A 239 -10.66 16.70 -11.29
CA VAL A 239 -10.11 16.22 -12.57
C VAL A 239 -9.56 17.39 -13.39
N GLU A 240 -10.28 18.52 -13.45
CA GLU A 240 -9.77 19.73 -14.11
C GLU A 240 -8.50 20.25 -13.44
N ILE A 241 -8.52 20.38 -12.11
CA ILE A 241 -7.37 20.84 -11.33
C ILE A 241 -6.16 19.94 -11.54
N ALA A 242 -6.31 18.63 -11.35
CA ALA A 242 -5.21 17.67 -11.46
C ALA A 242 -4.68 17.57 -12.90
N GLY A 243 -5.55 17.68 -13.91
CA GLY A 243 -5.11 17.72 -15.31
C GLY A 243 -4.33 18.98 -15.66
N ILE A 244 -4.67 20.15 -15.09
CA ILE A 244 -3.82 21.36 -15.19
C ILE A 244 -2.48 21.13 -14.49
N MET A 245 -2.49 20.58 -13.27
CA MET A 245 -1.26 20.29 -12.52
C MET A 245 -0.32 19.40 -13.33
N ARG A 246 -0.83 18.29 -13.87
CA ARG A 246 -0.09 17.38 -14.74
C ARG A 246 0.49 18.10 -15.96
N ALA A 247 -0.32 18.86 -16.69
CA ALA A 247 0.11 19.57 -17.89
C ALA A 247 1.20 20.63 -17.64
N LYS A 248 1.23 21.22 -16.43
CA LYS A 248 2.22 22.25 -16.08
C LYS A 248 3.49 21.66 -15.46
N LEU A 249 3.35 20.81 -14.45
CA LEU A 249 4.49 20.25 -13.72
C LEU A 249 5.37 19.37 -14.61
N PHE A 250 4.77 18.57 -15.49
CA PHE A 250 5.50 17.65 -16.36
C PHE A 250 6.12 18.35 -17.58
N HIS A 251 5.92 19.67 -17.70
CA HIS A 251 6.61 20.54 -18.65
C HIS A 251 7.54 21.53 -17.93
N GLY A 252 7.82 21.29 -16.64
CA GLY A 252 8.72 22.11 -15.82
C GLY A 252 8.16 23.49 -15.45
N ALA A 253 6.86 23.73 -15.62
CA ALA A 253 6.23 25.00 -15.31
C ALA A 253 5.73 25.04 -13.85
N ALA A 254 5.95 26.17 -13.18
CA ALA A 254 5.36 26.44 -11.87
C ALA A 254 3.83 26.56 -11.96
N LEU A 255 3.12 26.08 -10.94
CA LEU A 255 1.67 26.21 -10.84
C LEU A 255 1.31 27.66 -10.50
N LYS A 256 0.78 28.42 -11.46
CA LYS A 256 0.29 29.79 -11.26
C LYS A 256 -1.24 29.84 -11.24
N TYR A 257 -1.82 30.69 -10.39
CA TYR A 257 -3.28 30.86 -10.29
C TYR A 257 -3.94 31.19 -11.66
N ASP A 258 -3.25 31.89 -12.55
CA ASP A 258 -3.77 32.21 -13.89
C ASP A 258 -4.21 31.00 -14.71
N TYR A 259 -3.63 29.82 -14.44
CA TYR A 259 -4.06 28.57 -15.09
C TYR A 259 -5.40 28.05 -14.55
N PHE A 260 -5.78 28.44 -13.33
CA PHE A 260 -6.92 27.93 -12.58
C PHE A 260 -8.06 28.93 -12.44
N LYS A 261 -7.82 30.23 -12.69
CA LYS A 261 -8.76 31.35 -12.44
C LYS A 261 -10.15 31.23 -13.09
N ARG A 262 -10.31 30.37 -14.09
CA ARG A 262 -11.60 30.10 -14.75
C ARG A 262 -12.42 28.99 -14.07
N ILE A 263 -11.82 28.27 -13.13
CA ILE A 263 -12.33 27.03 -12.55
C ILE A 263 -12.50 27.15 -11.04
N ILE A 264 -11.60 27.87 -10.36
CA ILE A 264 -11.63 28.05 -8.90
C ILE A 264 -11.24 29.48 -8.51
N SER A 265 -11.65 29.90 -7.32
CA SER A 265 -11.26 31.20 -6.76
C SER A 265 -9.78 31.22 -6.36
N VAL A 266 -9.22 32.43 -6.17
CA VAL A 266 -7.84 32.59 -5.68
C VAL A 266 -7.68 32.03 -4.26
N GLN A 267 -8.75 32.09 -3.46
CA GLN A 267 -8.77 31.56 -2.09
C GLN A 267 -8.68 30.03 -2.11
N ASP A 268 -9.50 29.37 -2.96
CA ASP A 268 -9.48 27.91 -3.11
C ASP A 268 -8.14 27.43 -3.65
N TYR A 269 -7.59 28.15 -4.63
CA TYR A 269 -6.27 27.85 -5.17
C TYR A 269 -5.18 27.92 -4.09
N ASN A 270 -5.14 29.01 -3.31
CA ASN A 270 -4.16 29.17 -2.24
C ASN A 270 -4.30 28.08 -1.17
N TYR A 271 -5.55 27.71 -0.82
CA TYR A 271 -5.82 26.63 0.11
C TYR A 271 -5.31 25.29 -0.42
N LEU A 272 -5.63 24.93 -1.67
CA LEU A 272 -5.27 23.65 -2.29
C LEU A 272 -3.76 23.48 -2.45
N ILE A 273 -3.05 24.53 -2.84
CA ILE A 273 -1.58 24.47 -2.96
C ILE A 273 -0.90 24.34 -1.59
N SER A 274 -1.50 24.91 -0.54
CA SER A 274 -0.96 24.86 0.82
C SER A 274 -1.36 23.59 1.59
N ASN A 275 -2.40 22.88 1.15
CA ASN A 275 -2.91 21.64 1.78
C ASN A 275 -3.29 20.61 0.69
N PRO A 276 -2.31 20.15 -0.11
CA PRO A 276 -2.55 19.28 -1.26
C PRO A 276 -2.99 17.85 -0.88
N GLU A 277 -2.87 17.46 0.39
CA GLU A 277 -3.15 16.11 0.90
C GLU A 277 -4.58 15.67 0.56
N GLU A 278 -5.55 16.56 0.79
CA GLU A 278 -6.96 16.26 0.59
C GLU A 278 -7.29 16.05 -0.90
N LEU A 279 -6.75 16.91 -1.77
CA LEU A 279 -6.88 16.73 -3.21
C LEU A 279 -6.21 15.42 -3.65
N SER A 280 -5.03 15.09 -3.13
CA SER A 280 -4.32 13.87 -3.49
C SER A 280 -5.07 12.61 -3.04
N LYS A 281 -5.68 12.64 -1.86
CA LYS A 281 -6.53 11.56 -1.34
C LYS A 281 -7.77 11.38 -2.21
N HIS A 282 -8.46 12.48 -2.54
CA HIS A 282 -9.62 12.44 -3.42
C HIS A 282 -9.27 11.91 -4.82
N MET A 283 -8.12 12.31 -5.38
CA MET A 283 -7.64 11.81 -6.67
C MET A 283 -7.30 10.32 -6.64
N ARG A 284 -6.75 9.80 -5.53
CA ARG A 284 -6.56 8.37 -5.32
C ARG A 284 -7.90 7.63 -5.36
N ASP A 285 -8.88 8.12 -4.62
CA ASP A 285 -10.21 7.50 -4.51
C ASP A 285 -10.94 7.49 -5.88
N LEU A 286 -10.74 8.53 -6.70
CA LEU A 286 -11.20 8.54 -8.10
C LEU A 286 -10.52 7.47 -8.96
N CYS A 287 -9.21 7.24 -8.79
CA CYS A 287 -8.52 6.16 -9.52
C CYS A 287 -9.06 4.78 -9.15
N GLU A 288 -9.23 4.51 -7.86
CA GLU A 288 -9.82 3.26 -7.36
C GLU A 288 -11.23 3.04 -7.93
N THR A 289 -12.04 4.10 -7.94
CA THR A 289 -13.38 4.08 -8.54
C THR A 289 -13.31 3.78 -10.04
N ALA A 290 -12.38 4.40 -10.76
CA ALA A 290 -12.23 4.19 -12.19
C ALA A 290 -11.82 2.75 -12.55
N PHE A 291 -10.90 2.15 -11.78
CA PHE A 291 -10.55 0.74 -11.93
C PHE A 291 -11.77 -0.17 -11.82
N TYR A 292 -12.61 0.06 -10.79
CA TYR A 292 -13.83 -0.70 -10.55
C TYR A 292 -14.84 -0.58 -11.69
N LEU A 293 -15.13 0.67 -12.10
CA LEU A 293 -16.09 0.95 -13.17
C LEU A 293 -15.66 0.35 -14.52
N LYS A 294 -14.38 0.47 -14.87
CA LYS A 294 -13.84 -0.09 -16.11
C LYS A 294 -13.92 -1.64 -16.11
N ASN A 295 -13.71 -2.26 -14.96
CA ASN A 295 -13.83 -3.72 -14.83
C ASN A 295 -15.27 -4.22 -15.05
N ASN A 296 -16.25 -3.52 -14.51
CA ASN A 296 -17.66 -3.86 -14.68
C ASN A 296 -18.10 -3.74 -16.14
N GLN A 297 -17.66 -2.70 -16.86
CA GLN A 297 -17.94 -2.53 -18.29
C GLN A 297 -17.36 -3.68 -19.15
N ASN A 298 -16.17 -4.17 -18.81
CA ASN A 298 -15.56 -5.30 -19.52
C ASN A 298 -16.32 -6.61 -19.29
N ASN A 299 -16.88 -6.83 -18.10
CA ASN A 299 -17.70 -8.01 -17.80
C ASN A 299 -19.05 -7.99 -18.55
N GLU A 300 -19.70 -6.84 -18.66
CA GLU A 300 -20.96 -6.70 -19.42
C GLU A 300 -20.78 -6.94 -20.92
N ASN A 301 -19.65 -6.49 -21.49
CA ASN A 301 -19.33 -6.72 -22.89
C ASN A 301 -18.91 -8.17 -23.20
N ALA A 302 -18.35 -8.89 -22.23
CA ALA A 302 -18.02 -10.32 -22.37
C ALA A 302 -19.24 -11.25 -22.23
N SER A 303 -20.36 -10.71 -21.73
CA SER A 303 -21.62 -11.45 -21.49
C SER A 303 -22.66 -11.24 -22.61
N ARG A 304 -22.32 -10.46 -23.64
CA ARG A 304 -23.11 -10.20 -24.85
C ARG A 304 -22.48 -10.89 -26.05
#